data_AF-A0A972HQZ1-F1
#
_entry.id   AF-A0A972HQZ1-F1
#
_cell.length_a   1.000
_cell.length_b   1.000
_cell.length_c   1.000
_cell.angle_alpha   90.00
_cell.angle_beta   90.00
_cell.angle_gamma   90.00
#
_symmetry.space_group_name_H-M   'P 1'
#
loop_
_entity.id
_entity.type
_entity.pdbx_description
1 polymer ?
#
loop_
_entity_poly.entity_id
_entity_poly.type
_entity_poly.pdbx_seq_one_letter_code
_entity_poly.pdbx_strand_id
1 'polypeptide(L)' 'MSAKKMGLVLLITLVLIIAFQNLKPVPFQILFWQVQIPLIWILLTPFVLGIVTGWIVTLYRNRSRKPADTAPASPTSSES' A
#
# COMPACT_ATOMS: atom_id res chain seq x y z
N MET A 1 -7.28 28.24 -25.66
CA MET A 1 -6.62 27.27 -24.75
C MET A 1 -5.96 26.17 -25.57
N SER A 2 -4.77 25.69 -25.22
CA SER A 2 -4.11 24.57 -25.92
C SER A 2 -4.82 23.24 -25.57
N ALA A 3 -4.91 22.31 -26.52
CA ALA A 3 -5.58 21.00 -26.35
C ALA A 3 -5.07 20.22 -25.13
N LYS A 4 -3.78 20.33 -24.79
CA LYS A 4 -3.18 19.71 -23.60
C LYS A 4 -3.78 20.26 -22.30
N LYS A 5 -4.01 21.58 -22.24
CA LYS A 5 -4.61 22.24 -21.07
C LYS A 5 -6.09 21.87 -20.95
N MET A 6 -6.80 21.77 -22.07
CA MET A 6 -8.19 21.31 -22.11
C MET A 6 -8.30 19.86 -21.60
N GLY A 7 -7.44 18.97 -22.09
CA GLY A 7 -7.39 17.58 -21.65
C GLY A 7 -7.09 17.45 -20.15
N LEU A 8 -6.15 18.26 -19.63
CA LEU A 8 -5.83 18.25 -18.20
C LEU A 8 -7.02 18.72 -17.33
N VAL A 9 -7.70 19.80 -17.73
CA VAL A 9 -8.89 20.29 -17.02
C VAL A 9 -10.01 19.25 -17.05
N LEU A 10 -10.23 18.60 -18.20
CA LEU A 10 -11.22 17.54 -18.34
C LEU A 10 -10.92 16.35 -17.42
N LEU A 11 -9.66 15.90 -17.40
CA LEU A 11 -9.21 14.80 -16.54
C LEU A 11 -9.42 15.13 -15.06
N ILE A 12 -8.99 16.32 -14.61
CA ILE A 12 -9.16 16.76 -13.23
C ILE A 12 -10.65 16.81 -12.86
N THR A 13 -11.48 17.38 -13.74
CA THR A 13 -12.92 17.47 -13.53
C THR A 13 -13.54 16.08 -13.39
N LEU A 14 -13.15 15.13 -14.24
CA LEU A 14 -13.65 13.76 -14.18
C LEU A 14 -13.24 13.06 -12.88
N VAL A 15 -11.99 13.21 -12.45
CA VAL A 15 -11.50 12.66 -11.17
C VAL A 15 -12.28 13.24 -9.99
N LEU A 16 -12.51 14.56 -9.99
CA LEU A 16 -13.30 15.22 -8.95
C LEU A 16 -14.73 14.71 -8.93
N ILE A 17 -15.38 14.57 -10.09
CA ILE A 17 -16.75 14.03 -10.19
C ILE A 17 -16.80 12.63 -9.58
N ILE A 18 -15.85 11.76 -9.91
CA ILE A 18 -15.78 10.41 -9.35
C ILE A 18 -15.58 10.50 -7.83
N ALA A 19 -14.64 11.30 -7.34
CA ALA A 19 -14.39 11.46 -5.90
C ALA A 19 -15.65 11.94 -5.15
N PHE A 20 -16.30 13.00 -5.63
CA PHE A 20 -17.52 13.54 -5.02
C PHE A 20 -18.71 12.57 -5.09
N GLN A 21 -18.87 11.81 -6.18
CA GLN A 21 -19.90 10.77 -6.25
C GLN A 21 -19.66 9.64 -5.24
N ASN A 22 -18.39 9.33 -4.96
CA ASN A 22 -17.98 8.31 -3.99
C ASN A 22 -18.02 8.81 -2.53
N LEU A 23 -18.38 10.09 -2.29
CA LEU A 23 -18.68 10.61 -0.94
C LEU A 23 -20.09 10.23 -0.45
N LYS A 24 -20.94 9.66 -1.31
CA LYS A 24 -22.26 9.19 -0.90
C LYS A 24 -22.13 8.18 0.24
N PRO A 25 -22.75 8.43 1.41
CA PRO A 25 -22.71 7.50 2.53
C PRO A 25 -23.44 6.21 2.15
N VAL A 26 -22.79 5.07 2.37
CA VAL A 26 -23.36 3.74 2.17
C VAL A 26 -23.52 3.08 3.54
N PRO A 27 -24.61 2.34 3.79
CA PRO A 27 -24.75 1.55 5.01
C PRO A 27 -23.66 0.49 5.04
N PHE A 28 -22.77 0.59 6.02
CA PHE A 28 -21.76 -0.40 6.32
C PHE A 28 -22.15 -1.13 7.60
N GLN A 29 -22.32 -2.45 7.49
CA GLN A 29 -22.79 -3.29 8.59
C GLN A 29 -21.64 -4.12 9.15
N ILE A 30 -21.34 -3.93 10.44
CA ILE A 30 -20.34 -4.67 11.19
C ILE A 30 -21.07 -5.48 12.26
N LEU A 31 -21.24 -6.78 12.02
CA LEU A 31 -21.98 -7.70 12.88
C LEU A 31 -23.42 -7.20 13.14
N PHE A 32 -23.65 -6.45 14.22
CA PHE A 32 -24.95 -5.86 14.59
C PHE A 32 -24.97 -4.32 14.51
N TRP A 33 -23.84 -3.67 14.22
CA TRP A 33 -23.73 -2.22 14.12
C TRP A 33 -23.88 -1.79 12.66
N GLN A 34 -24.82 -0.88 12.39
CA GLN A 34 -24.91 -0.18 11.11
C GLN A 34 -24.37 1.25 11.22
N VAL A 35 -23.39 1.59 10.39
CA VAL A 35 -22.82 2.94 10.29
C VAL A 35 -22.90 3.46 8.86
N GLN A 36 -23.16 4.74 8.70
CA GLN A 36 -23.16 5.40 7.39
C GLN A 36 -21.76 5.92 7.11
N ILE A 37 -21.04 5.29 6.17
CA ILE A 37 -19.67 5.66 5.82
C ILE A 37 -19.58 5.91 4.31
N PRO A 38 -18.91 6.97 3.85
CA PRO A 38 -18.64 7.17 2.43
C PRO A 38 -17.89 5.98 1.82
N LEU A 39 -18.29 5.57 0.61
CA LEU A 39 -17.72 4.40 -0.08
C LEU A 39 -16.19 4.47 -0.21
N ILE A 40 -15.63 5.68 -0.36
CA ILE A 40 -14.18 5.89 -0.47
C ILE A 40 -13.39 5.35 0.73
N TRP A 41 -13.92 5.46 1.95
CA TRP A 41 -13.26 4.93 3.15
C TRP A 41 -13.29 3.41 3.19
N ILE A 42 -14.41 2.82 2.77
CA ILE A 42 -14.59 1.37 2.65
C ILE A 42 -13.59 0.78 1.65
N LEU A 43 -13.22 1.53 0.60
CA LEU A 43 -12.20 1.11 -0.38
C LEU A 43 -10.76 1.34 0.11
N LEU A 44 -10.47 2.54 0.66
CA LEU A 44 -9.11 2.92 1.03
C LEU A 44 -8.58 2.14 2.23
N THR A 45 -9.40 1.89 3.25
CA THR A 45 -8.98 1.18 4.46
C THR A 45 -8.43 -0.22 4.17
N PRO A 46 -9.15 -1.13 3.49
CA PRO A 46 -8.63 -2.47 3.19
C PRO A 46 -7.45 -2.43 2.20
N PHE A 47 -7.42 -1.47 1.27
CA PHE A 47 -6.29 -1.30 0.36
C PHE A 47 -5.00 -0.95 1.10
N VAL A 48 -5.05 0.04 1.98
CA VAL A 48 -3.91 0.44 2.81
C VAL A 48 -3.51 -0.71 3.75
N LEU A 49 -4.49 -1.38 4.38
CA LEU A 49 -4.22 -2.56 5.20
C LEU A 49 -3.48 -3.64 4.41
N GLY A 50 -3.88 -3.91 3.17
CA GLY A 50 -3.24 -4.87 2.28
C GLY A 50 -1.78 -4.52 2.00
N ILE A 51 -1.50 -3.25 1.66
CA ILE A 51 -0.12 -2.76 1.45
C ILE A 51 0.71 -2.91 2.71
N VAL A 52 0.20 -2.44 3.85
CA VAL A 52 0.91 -2.52 5.14
C VAL A 52 1.19 -3.98 5.51
N THR A 53 0.19 -4.86 5.36
CA THR A 53 0.34 -6.30 5.62
C THR A 53 1.40 -6.91 4.69
N GLY A 54 1.35 -6.64 3.39
CA GLY A 54 2.33 -7.14 2.42
C GLY A 54 3.75 -6.63 2.67
N TRP A 55 3.88 -5.36 3.08
CA TRP A 55 5.16 -4.79 3.48
C TRP A 55 5.73 -5.51 4.70
N ILE A 56 4.92 -5.65 5.75
CA ILE A 56 5.29 -6.32 7.00
C ILE A 56 5.76 -7.76 6.71
N VAL A 57 5.01 -8.52 5.91
CA VAL A 57 5.37 -9.89 5.52
C VAL A 57 6.72 -9.93 4.79
N THR A 58 6.97 -8.99 3.88
CA THR A 58 8.23 -8.91 3.14
C THR A 58 9.42 -8.61 4.06
N LEU A 59 9.25 -7.70 5.03
CA LEU A 59 10.29 -7.38 6.01
C LEU A 59 10.68 -8.59 6.85
N TYR A 60 9.68 -9.33 7.35
CA TYR A 60 9.93 -10.55 8.12
C TYR A 60 10.60 -11.64 7.26
N ARG A 61 10.22 -11.78 6.00
CA ARG A 61 10.83 -12.77 5.08
C ARG A 61 12.29 -12.45 4.75
N ASN A 62 12.63 -11.18 4.56
CA ASN A 62 14.01 -10.78 4.24
C ASN A 62 14.96 -10.86 5.43
N ARG A 63 14.45 -10.71 6.66
CA ARG A 63 15.28 -10.82 7.87
C ARG A 63 15.80 -12.24 8.12
N SER A 64 15.11 -13.26 7.61
CA SER A 64 15.55 -14.66 7.69
C SER A 64 16.56 -15.07 6.61
N ARG A 65 16.92 -14.16 5.69
CA ARG A 65 17.94 -14.38 4.65
C ARG A 65 19.22 -13.59 4.90
N LYS A 66 19.71 -13.56 6.14
CA LYS A 66 21.09 -13.10 6.39
C LYS A 66 22.03 -14.17 5.81
N PRO A 67 22.93 -13.85 4.86
CA PRO A 67 23.89 -14.82 4.35
C PRO A 67 24.78 -15.28 5.49
N ALA A 68 25.03 -16.58 5.54
CA ALA A 68 26.00 -17.20 6.43
C ALA A 68 27.46 -16.90 6.00
N ASP A 69 27.75 -15.66 5.60
CA ASP A 69 29.10 -15.23 5.21
C ASP A 69 29.74 -14.43 6.34
N THR A 70 30.07 -15.13 7.43
CA THR A 70 31.20 -14.78 8.28
C THR A 70 31.71 -16.05 8.95
N ALA A 71 32.16 -17.03 8.16
CA ALA A 71 33.20 -17.92 8.64
C ALA A 71 34.50 -17.10 8.56
N PRO A 72 35.13 -16.69 9.68
CA PRO A 72 36.40 -16.01 9.63
C PRO A 72 37.41 -16.95 8.96
N ALA A 73 38.10 -16.46 7.94
CA ALA A 73 39.24 -17.14 7.36
C ALA A 73 40.18 -17.53 8.51
N SER A 74 40.36 -18.85 8.72
CA SER A 74 41.32 -19.36 9.69
C SER A 74 42.70 -18.82 9.32
N PRO A 75 43.37 -18.06 10.21
CA PRO A 75 44.76 -17.75 10.01
C PRO A 75 45.60 -18.99 10.35
N THR A 76 46.74 -19.10 9.67
CA THR A 76 47.95 -19.80 10.14
C THR A 76 47.88 -21.32 10.35
N SER A 77 48.40 -22.04 9.36
CA SER A 77 49.41 -23.08 9.61
C SER A 77 50.51 -22.96 8.55
N SER A 78 51.35 -21.94 8.74
CA SER A 78 52.73 -21.95 8.28
C SER A 78 53.51 -23.00 9.08
N GLU A 79 54.38 -23.73 8.38
CA GLU A 79 55.66 -24.28 8.86
C GLU A 79 55.66 -25.13 10.13
N SER A 80 55.91 -26.44 9.95
CA SER A 80 57.22 -27.08 10.24
C SER A 80 57.12 -28.60 10.10
#